data_AF-A0A2I3T6Z0-F1
#
_entry.id   AF-A0A2I3T6Z0-F1
#
_cell.length_a   1.000
_cell.length_b   1.000
_cell.length_c   1.000
_cell.angle_alpha   90.00
_cell.angle_beta   90.00
_cell.angle_gamma   90.00
#
_symmetry.space_group_name_H-M   'P 1'
#
loop_
_entity.id
_entity.type
_entity.pdbx_description
1 polymer ?
#
loop_
_entity_poly.entity_id
_entity_poly.type
_entity_poly.pdbx_seq_one_letter_code
_entity_poly.pdbx_strand_id
1 'polypeptide(L)' 'MARLPKLAVFDLDYTLWPFWVDTHVDPPFHKSSDGTVRDRRGQDVRLYPEVPEVLKRLQSLGVPGAAASR' A
#
# COMPACT_ATOMS: atom_id res chain seq x y z
N MET A 1 26.77 -11.50 -7.81
CA MET A 1 25.42 -11.06 -7.37
C MET A 1 25.50 -9.63 -6.89
N ALA A 2 24.50 -8.80 -7.19
CA ALA A 2 24.43 -7.43 -6.67
C ALA A 2 24.10 -7.44 -5.17
N ARG A 3 24.60 -6.45 -4.41
CA ARG A 3 24.23 -6.26 -3.00
C ARG A 3 22.78 -5.78 -2.89
N LEU A 4 22.02 -6.37 -1.97
CA LEU A 4 20.69 -5.91 -1.61
C LEU A 4 20.74 -4.73 -0.63
N PRO A 5 19.72 -3.85 -0.63
CA PRO A 5 19.61 -2.79 0.35
C PRO A 5 19.32 -3.37 1.75
N LYS A 6 19.73 -2.63 2.78
CA LYS A 6 19.44 -2.98 4.19
C LYS A 6 18.03 -2.61 4.63
N LEU A 7 17.37 -1.72 3.89
CA LEU A 7 16.02 -1.21 4.15
C LEU A 7 15.44 -0.69 2.83
N ALA A 8 14.19 -1.03 2.54
CA ALA A 8 13.40 -0.41 1.49
C ALA A 8 12.33 0.48 2.14
N VAL A 9 12.24 1.74 1.71
CA VAL A 9 11.28 2.72 2.25
C VAL A 9 10.34 3.14 1.14
N PHE A 10 9.03 3.11 1.42
CA PHE A 10 7.98 3.49 0.49
C PHE A 10 7.25 4.73 0.99
N ASP A 11 7.00 5.66 0.10
CA ASP A 11 5.90 6.61 0.27
C ASP A 11 4.54 5.87 0.17
N LEU A 12 3.44 6.54 0.46
CA LEU A 12 2.10 5.95 0.44
C LEU A 12 1.28 6.42 -0.76
N ASP A 13 0.94 7.70 -0.79
CA ASP A 13 0.07 8.27 -1.82
C ASP A 13 0.75 8.23 -3.19
N TYR A 14 0.04 7.75 -4.21
CA TYR A 14 0.60 7.50 -5.54
C TYR A 14 1.82 6.58 -5.59
N THR A 15 2.10 5.85 -4.51
CA THR A 15 3.14 4.82 -4.45
C THR A 15 2.55 3.44 -4.21
N LEU A 16 1.76 3.28 -3.15
CA LEU A 16 1.08 2.01 -2.83
C LEU A 16 -0.36 1.99 -3.33
N TRP A 17 -0.99 3.15 -3.46
CA TRP A 17 -2.35 3.30 -3.97
C TRP A 17 -2.47 4.54 -4.89
N PRO A 18 -3.40 4.55 -5.85
CA PRO A 18 -3.46 5.58 -6.90
C PRO A 18 -4.26 6.84 -6.49
N PHE A 19 -4.09 7.32 -5.27
CA PHE A 19 -4.80 8.50 -4.75
C PHE A 19 -4.05 9.16 -3.58
N TRP A 20 -4.39 10.41 -3.28
CA TRP A 20 -4.09 11.03 -1.97
C TRP A 20 -5.15 10.67 -0.94
N VAL A 21 -4.72 10.09 0.19
CA VAL A 21 -5.61 9.61 1.25
C VAL A 21 -6.38 10.73 1.95
N ASP A 22 -5.84 11.95 1.95
CA ASP A 22 -6.44 13.13 2.58
C ASP A 22 -7.43 13.88 1.67
N THR A 23 -7.50 13.53 0.39
CA THR A 23 -8.23 14.29 -0.63
C THR A 23 -9.31 13.46 -1.32
N HIS A 24 -9.01 12.22 -1.72
CA HIS A 24 -9.84 11.46 -2.66
C HIS A 24 -10.78 10.44 -2.01
N VAL A 25 -10.63 10.19 -0.71
CA VAL A 25 -11.39 9.19 0.05
C VAL A 25 -11.82 9.78 1.38
N ASP A 26 -12.85 9.20 1.99
CA ASP A 26 -13.41 9.67 3.27
C ASP A 26 -13.31 8.57 4.35
N PRO A 27 -12.28 8.58 5.21
CA PRO A 27 -12.14 7.62 6.32
C PRO A 27 -13.36 7.66 7.26
N PRO A 28 -13.61 6.66 8.14
CA PRO A 28 -12.84 5.44 8.29
C PRO A 28 -13.11 4.44 7.18
N PHE A 29 -12.15 3.54 6.98
CA PHE A 29 -12.28 2.43 6.04
C PHE A 29 -12.83 1.20 6.74
N HIS A 30 -13.57 0.37 6.00
CA HIS A 30 -14.04 -0.92 6.47
C HIS A 30 -13.89 -1.97 5.38
N LYS A 31 -13.73 -3.23 5.80
CA LYS A 31 -13.76 -4.37 4.89
C LYS A 31 -15.21 -4.80 4.69
N SER A 32 -15.67 -4.75 3.45
CA SER A 32 -16.99 -5.23 3.05
C SER A 32 -17.03 -6.76 3.03
N SER A 33 -18.24 -7.33 3.06
CA SER A 33 -18.47 -8.78 3.02
C SER A 33 -17.96 -9.45 1.74
N ASP A 34 -17.87 -8.71 0.64
CA ASP A 34 -17.27 -9.13 -0.63
C ASP A 34 -15.74 -9.11 -0.64
N GLY A 35 -15.12 -8.72 0.47
CA GLY A 35 -13.67 -8.64 0.63
C GLY A 35 -13.03 -7.34 0.15
N THR A 36 -13.80 -6.42 -0.45
CA THR A 36 -13.30 -5.09 -0.83
C THR A 36 -13.10 -4.20 0.40
N VAL A 37 -12.18 -3.23 0.29
CA VAL A 37 -12.05 -2.16 1.28
C VAL A 37 -12.83 -0.97 0.75
N ARG A 38 -13.69 -0.39 1.59
CA ARG A 38 -14.49 0.79 1.24
C ARG A 38 -14.31 1.89 2.25
N ASP A 39 -14.37 3.13 1.79
CA ASP A 39 -14.42 4.30 2.64
C ASP A 39 -15.84 4.52 3.22
N ARG A 40 -16.04 5.61 3.98
CA ARG A 40 -17.33 5.95 4.60
C ARG A 40 -18.44 6.20 3.58
N ARG A 41 -18.09 6.61 2.36
CA ARG A 41 -19.03 6.90 1.27
C ARG A 41 -19.29 5.68 0.39
N GLY A 42 -18.66 4.55 0.68
CA GLY A 42 -18.78 3.32 -0.10
C GLY A 42 -17.88 3.29 -1.33
N GLN A 43 -16.93 4.20 -1.46
CA GLN A 43 -15.95 4.18 -2.55
C GLN A 43 -14.97 3.02 -2.35
N ASP A 44 -14.76 2.24 -3.42
CA ASP A 44 -13.77 1.16 -3.43
C ASP A 44 -12.35 1.72 -3.29
N VAL A 45 -11.62 1.25 -2.28
CA VAL A 45 -10.22 1.58 -2.02
C VAL A 45 -9.34 0.41 -2.45
N ARG A 46 -8.42 0.67 -3.39
CA ARG A 46 -7.55 -0.36 -3.98
C ARG A 46 -6.09 0.10 -4.01
N LEU A 47 -5.18 -0.83 -3.77
CA LEU A 47 -3.75 -0.66 -4.02
C LEU A 47 -3.46 -0.73 -5.51
N TYR A 48 -2.25 -0.36 -5.92
CA TYR A 48 -1.73 -0.83 -7.22
C TYR A 48 -1.67 -2.37 -7.24
N PRO A 49 -2.04 -3.04 -8.36
CA PRO A 49 -2.23 -4.49 -8.37
C PRO A 49 -1.05 -5.33 -7.89
N GLU A 50 0.18 -4.89 -8.14
CA GLU A 50 1.41 -5.64 -7.84
C GLU A 50 1.99 -5.35 -6.46
N VAL A 51 1.45 -4.37 -5.72
CA VAL A 51 1.99 -3.97 -4.40
C VAL A 51 2.12 -5.15 -3.44
N PRO A 52 1.13 -6.08 -3.31
CA PRO A 52 1.29 -7.25 -2.47
C PRO A 52 2.50 -8.12 -2.86
N GLU A 53 2.75 -8.30 -4.15
CA GLU A 53 3.87 -9.13 -4.64
C GLU A 53 5.21 -8.42 -4.49
N VAL A 54 5.27 -7.10 -4.70
CA VAL A 54 6.48 -6.28 -4.45
C VAL A 54 6.92 -6.40 -2.99
N LEU A 55 5.99 -6.21 -2.04
CA LEU A 55 6.29 -6.30 -0.61
C LEU A 55 6.70 -7.73 -0.20
N LYS A 56 6.00 -8.75 -0.72
CA LYS A 56 6.34 -10.16 -0.51
C LYS A 56 7.71 -10.51 -1.09
N ARG A 57 8.09 -9.93 -2.23
CA ARG A 57 9.39 -10.15 -2.83
C ARG A 57 10.51 -9.59 -1.96
N LEU A 58 10.35 -8.39 -1.39
CA LEU A 58 11.33 -7.84 -0.44
C LEU A 58 11.43 -8.70 0.82
N GLN A 59 10.30 -9.14 1.36
CA GLN A 59 10.27 -10.05 2.51
C GLN A 59 11.03 -11.36 2.24
N SER A 60 10.79 -12.01 1.09
CA SER A 60 11.49 -13.26 0.73
C SER A 60 12.99 -13.08 0.44
N LEU A 61 13.40 -11.87 0.07
CA LEU A 61 14.82 -11.49 -0.07
C LEU A 61 15.46 -11.07 1.27
N GLY A 62 14.71 -11.09 2.38
CA GLY A 62 15.19 -10.66 3.69
C GLY A 62 15.45 -9.16 3.81
N VAL A 63 14.81 -8.35 2.97
CA VAL A 63 14.93 -6.88 2.99
C VAL A 63 13.79 -6.32 3.86
N PRO A 64 14.07 -5.68 5.00
CA PRO A 64 13.06 -4.99 5.80
C PRO A 64 12.39 -3.86 5.01
N GLY A 65 11.10 -3.66 5.23
CA GLY A 65 10.31 -2.57 4.66
C GLY A 65 9.93 -1.52 5.71
N ALA A 66 9.86 -0.25 5.31
CA ALA A 66 9.31 0.84 6.10
C ALA A 66 8.42 1.75 5.22
N ALA A 67 7.54 2.52 5.86
CA ALA A 67 6.74 3.54 5.22
C ALA A 67 7.19 4.94 5.68
N ALA A 68 7.14 5.93 4.78
CA ALA A 68 7.42 7.33 5.06
C ALA A 68 6.51 8.21 4.20
N SER A 69 5.35 8.60 4.74
CA SER A 69 4.39 9.50 4.11
C SER A 69 4.56 10.93 4.61
N ARG A 70 4.17 11.90 3.78
CA ARG A 70 3.97 13.29 4.20
C ARG A 70 2.66 13.45 4.96
#